data_AF-A0A8H8VIF9-F1
#
_entry.id   AF-A0A8H8VIF9-F1
#
_cell.length_a   1.000
_cell.length_b   1.000
_cell.length_c   1.000
_cell.angle_alpha   90.00
_cell.angle_beta   90.00
_cell.angle_gamma   90.00
#
_symmetry.space_group_name_H-M   'P 1'
#
loop_
_entity.id
_entity.type
_entity.pdbx_description
1 polymer ?
#
loop_
_entity_poly.entity_id
_entity_poly.type
_entity_poly.pdbx_seq_one_letter_code
_entity_poly.pdbx_strand_id
1 'polypeptide(L)'
;MFTSTSTSSLSSFKLTSLKSRFKSRKCSKPSSSNSAFTRPNLTSIDPQSRSPLFTLPGELRNQIWEYALTPYNDYTRPYPSSTPYSRPDYLAPLTSAVPLLRTCKAIYSEAWYLPWTTAELSFYLTGTDRRPARVETVERVQAILDDLYDKGVDSSTKKIRVFAQAYQLEEGRELQRILDMHYFRPTEVVITLRHTDFWYWERDANLRLSGQWVGNCQLPDSVRVVKIEFESLERKKEQIDEITQQAVDHWVFRTVDGTKLSAVIEKSADGQAKGETEVMRWTGSSNLRGLRWLRDEIEHNKLNYYVKTVVWRVRDESKDTGGGNIRWARGVSAAYAPPLYSDIDTTTEEELSYVGKHENITVEELKQKILDWRLKNPRLARQVYRTHDQ
;
A
#
# COMPACT_ATOMS: atom_id res chain seq x y z
N MET A 1 37.50 12.16 58.15
CA MET A 1 38.12 10.84 58.32
C MET A 1 38.51 10.32 56.94
N PHE A 2 39.82 10.19 56.71
CA PHE A 2 40.55 9.37 55.69
C PHE A 2 40.18 9.50 54.19
N THR A 3 41.07 9.66 53.19
CA THR A 3 42.52 9.94 53.07
C THR A 3 42.85 10.13 51.57
N SER A 4 43.87 10.96 51.30
CA SER A 4 44.84 10.99 50.18
C SER A 4 44.40 10.93 48.71
N THR A 5 44.58 12.07 48.06
CA THR A 5 45.02 12.25 46.67
C THR A 5 46.46 11.79 46.46
N SER A 6 46.74 11.10 45.33
CA SER A 6 48.08 11.06 44.74
C SER A 6 48.01 11.02 43.21
N THR A 7 48.93 11.78 42.63
CA THR A 7 49.22 12.02 41.22
C THR A 7 50.05 10.89 40.60
N SER A 8 49.96 10.69 39.29
CA SER A 8 51.11 10.71 38.36
C SER A 8 50.77 10.17 36.96
N SER A 9 51.61 10.59 36.03
CA SER A 9 51.48 10.68 34.59
C SER A 9 52.02 9.49 33.79
N LEU A 10 51.55 9.39 32.54
CA LEU A 10 52.26 9.03 31.30
C LEU A 10 53.18 7.78 31.31
N SER A 11 52.82 6.78 30.50
CA SER A 11 53.83 6.03 29.76
C SER A 11 53.34 5.68 28.34
N SER A 12 54.20 6.05 27.39
CA SER A 12 54.14 5.80 25.96
C SER A 12 54.46 4.35 25.63
N PHE A 13 53.73 3.71 24.72
CA PHE A 13 54.29 2.57 23.96
C PHE A 13 53.80 2.53 22.50
N LYS A 14 54.69 3.03 21.63
CA LYS A 14 55.12 2.52 20.32
C LYS A 14 54.08 1.96 19.35
N LEU A 15 53.85 2.74 18.29
CA LEU A 15 53.50 2.27 16.94
C LEU A 15 54.59 1.31 16.44
N THR A 16 54.23 0.06 16.15
CA THR A 16 55.01 -0.83 15.28
C THR A 16 54.13 -1.32 14.13
N SER A 17 54.63 -1.06 12.92
CA SER A 17 54.00 -1.44 11.66
C SER A 17 54.04 -2.96 11.51
N LEU A 18 52.90 -3.56 11.14
CA LEU A 18 52.85 -4.89 10.55
C LEU A 18 52.01 -4.82 9.28
N LYS A 19 52.73 -4.59 8.17
CA LYS A 19 52.25 -4.83 6.81
C LYS A 19 51.83 -6.29 6.69
N SER A 20 50.54 -6.58 6.66
CA SER A 20 50.03 -7.88 6.21
C SER A 20 49.43 -7.75 4.82
N ARG A 21 49.91 -8.62 3.93
CA ARG A 21 49.58 -8.73 2.51
C ARG A 21 48.09 -9.02 2.33
N PHE A 22 47.30 -8.02 1.93
CA PHE A 22 46.05 -8.28 1.22
C PHE A 22 46.36 -8.42 -0.28
N LYS A 23 46.41 -9.66 -0.75
CA LYS A 23 46.34 -9.96 -2.19
C LYS A 23 45.02 -9.40 -2.72
N SER A 24 45.11 -8.37 -3.54
CA SER A 24 44.03 -7.90 -4.40
C SER A 24 43.51 -9.08 -5.24
N ARG A 25 42.36 -9.63 -4.84
CA ARG A 25 41.55 -10.45 -5.75
C ARG A 25 40.93 -9.47 -6.73
N LYS A 26 41.41 -9.48 -7.97
CA LYS A 26 40.74 -8.83 -9.11
C LYS A 26 39.26 -9.25 -9.06
N CYS A 27 38.40 -8.29 -8.78
CA CYS A 27 36.96 -8.46 -8.87
C CYS A 27 36.64 -8.66 -10.35
N SER A 28 36.43 -9.90 -10.76
CA SER A 28 35.89 -10.21 -12.08
C SER A 28 34.53 -9.55 -12.18
N LYS A 29 34.37 -8.62 -13.12
CA LYS A 29 33.07 -8.05 -13.48
C LYS A 29 32.07 -9.20 -13.64
N PRO A 30 30.87 -9.14 -13.03
CA PRO A 30 29.86 -10.15 -13.31
C PRO A 30 29.55 -10.07 -14.80
N SER A 31 29.79 -11.18 -15.49
CA SER A 31 29.37 -11.36 -16.87
C SER A 31 27.87 -11.09 -16.95
N SER A 32 27.50 -10.07 -17.71
CA SER A 32 26.12 -9.78 -18.11
C SER A 32 25.64 -10.89 -19.06
N SER A 33 25.43 -12.10 -18.54
CA SER A 33 24.59 -13.07 -19.22
C SER A 33 23.15 -12.70 -18.90
N ASN A 34 22.59 -11.79 -19.70
CA ASN A 34 21.14 -11.76 -19.89
C ASN A 34 20.78 -13.12 -20.51
N SER A 35 20.56 -14.13 -19.67
CA SER A 35 19.94 -15.37 -20.11
C SER A 35 18.51 -14.99 -20.48
N ALA A 36 18.29 -14.68 -21.75
CA ALA A 36 16.94 -14.55 -22.29
C ALA A 36 16.18 -15.81 -21.89
N PHE A 37 15.11 -15.65 -21.12
CA PHE A 37 14.22 -16.73 -20.74
C PHE A 37 13.64 -17.31 -22.04
N THR A 38 14.26 -18.38 -22.54
CA THR A 38 13.84 -19.00 -23.80
C THR A 38 12.74 -19.99 -23.45
N ARG A 39 11.53 -19.76 -23.97
CA ARG A 39 10.41 -20.70 -23.76
C ARG A 39 10.83 -22.10 -24.26
N PRO A 40 10.52 -23.18 -23.51
CA PRO A 40 10.81 -24.52 -23.95
C PRO A 40 10.07 -24.82 -25.27
N ASN A 41 10.70 -25.58 -26.15
CA ASN A 41 10.08 -26.00 -27.40
C ASN A 41 8.92 -26.98 -27.12
N LEU A 42 7.71 -26.58 -27.50
CA LEU A 42 6.45 -27.30 -27.26
C LEU A 42 6.01 -28.21 -28.42
N THR A 43 6.84 -28.46 -29.44
CA THR A 43 6.46 -29.32 -30.59
C THR A 43 6.26 -30.79 -30.23
N SER A 44 6.88 -31.26 -29.15
CA SER A 44 6.73 -32.60 -28.62
C SER A 44 6.60 -32.53 -27.11
N ILE A 45 5.40 -32.84 -26.61
CA ILE A 45 5.03 -32.86 -25.19
C ILE A 45 4.68 -34.30 -24.82
N ASP A 46 5.37 -34.87 -23.84
CA ASP A 46 4.97 -36.13 -23.22
C ASP A 46 3.71 -35.87 -22.38
N PRO A 47 2.59 -36.59 -22.62
CA PRO A 47 1.33 -36.36 -21.92
C PRO A 47 1.36 -36.73 -20.42
N GLN A 48 2.45 -37.33 -19.94
CA GLN A 48 2.64 -37.74 -18.55
C GLN A 48 1.55 -38.69 -18.04
N SER A 49 1.03 -39.57 -18.90
CA SER A 49 -0.11 -40.46 -18.60
C SER A 49 0.11 -41.41 -17.42
N ARG A 50 1.36 -41.61 -16.99
CA ARG A 50 1.72 -42.41 -15.80
C ARG A 50 1.74 -41.61 -14.50
N SER A 51 1.65 -40.29 -14.57
CA SER A 51 1.61 -39.41 -13.41
C SER A 51 0.19 -39.31 -12.87
N PRO A 52 -0.07 -39.62 -11.59
CA PRO A 52 -1.39 -39.45 -10.98
C PRO A 52 -1.93 -38.03 -11.17
N LEU A 53 -1.05 -37.02 -11.19
CA LEU A 53 -1.42 -35.62 -11.41
C LEU A 53 -2.06 -35.39 -12.80
N PHE A 54 -1.57 -36.08 -13.83
CA PHE A 54 -2.11 -35.98 -15.20
C PHE A 54 -3.26 -36.95 -15.49
N THR A 55 -3.64 -37.78 -14.51
CA THR A 55 -4.90 -38.55 -14.56
C THR A 55 -6.10 -37.73 -14.08
N LEU A 56 -5.87 -36.62 -13.37
CA LEU A 56 -6.93 -35.70 -12.96
C LEU A 56 -7.51 -34.94 -14.15
N PRO A 57 -8.78 -34.49 -14.11
CA PRO A 57 -9.32 -33.52 -15.05
C PRO A 57 -8.50 -32.23 -15.08
N GLY A 58 -8.48 -31.55 -16.23
CA GLY A 58 -7.70 -30.32 -16.44
C GLY A 58 -8.11 -29.20 -15.47
N GLU A 59 -9.37 -29.15 -15.08
CA GLU A 59 -9.91 -28.17 -14.13
C GLU A 59 -9.28 -28.32 -12.74
N LEU A 60 -9.08 -29.55 -12.28
CA LEU A 60 -8.43 -29.81 -11.00
C LEU A 60 -6.93 -29.50 -11.09
N ARG A 61 -6.29 -29.81 -12.21
CA ARG A 61 -4.90 -29.43 -12.44
C ARG A 61 -4.73 -27.91 -12.42
N ASN A 62 -5.61 -27.16 -13.07
CA ASN A 62 -5.59 -25.70 -13.07
C ASN A 62 -5.68 -25.12 -11.65
N GLN A 63 -6.55 -25.67 -10.80
CA GLN A 63 -6.61 -25.26 -9.39
C GLN A 63 -5.30 -25.58 -8.66
N ILE A 64 -4.73 -26.77 -8.85
CA ILE A 64 -3.44 -27.15 -8.27
C ILE A 64 -2.33 -26.19 -8.72
N TRP A 65 -2.28 -25.85 -10.00
CA TRP A 65 -1.32 -24.91 -10.56
C TRP A 65 -1.49 -23.51 -9.97
N GLU A 66 -2.73 -23.02 -9.86
CA GLU A 66 -3.03 -21.72 -9.26
C GLU A 66 -2.56 -21.68 -7.80
N TYR A 67 -2.92 -22.67 -6.99
CA TYR A 67 -2.47 -22.75 -5.59
C TYR A 67 -0.94 -22.85 -5.46
N ALA A 68 -0.29 -23.68 -6.29
CA ALA A 68 1.16 -23.87 -6.22
C ALA A 68 1.97 -22.64 -6.67
N LEU A 69 1.42 -21.86 -7.62
CA LEU A 69 2.10 -20.71 -8.21
C LEU A 69 1.66 -19.36 -7.63
N THR A 70 0.63 -19.35 -6.77
CA THR A 70 0.26 -18.17 -5.98
C THR A 70 1.43 -17.71 -5.11
N PRO A 71 1.74 -16.39 -5.07
CA PRO A 71 2.81 -15.87 -4.25
C PRO A 71 2.62 -16.14 -2.75
N TYR A 72 3.72 -16.38 -2.05
CA TYR A 72 3.78 -16.58 -0.60
C TYR A 72 5.00 -15.87 0.01
N ASN A 73 4.95 -15.62 1.33
CA ASN A 73 6.06 -15.05 2.07
C ASN A 73 7.26 -16.02 2.12
N ASP A 74 8.42 -15.61 1.62
CA ASP A 74 9.66 -16.39 1.70
C ASP A 74 10.28 -16.30 3.10
N TYR A 75 9.80 -17.11 4.04
CA TYR A 75 10.28 -17.14 5.42
C TYR A 75 11.74 -17.59 5.58
N THR A 76 12.43 -17.98 4.50
CA THR A 76 13.90 -18.17 4.55
C THR A 76 14.64 -16.83 4.63
N ARG A 77 13.98 -15.72 4.27
CA ARG A 77 14.51 -14.36 4.27
C ARG A 77 13.51 -13.39 4.93
N PRO A 78 13.17 -13.58 6.21
CA PRO A 78 12.19 -12.73 6.88
C PRO A 78 12.72 -11.30 7.00
N TYR A 79 11.82 -10.33 6.92
CA TYR A 79 12.15 -8.97 7.26
C TYR A 79 12.43 -8.86 8.76
N PRO A 80 13.41 -8.04 9.17
CA PRO A 80 13.59 -7.75 10.59
C PRO A 80 12.31 -7.15 11.16
N SER A 81 11.89 -7.64 12.33
CA SER A 81 10.69 -7.15 13.04
C SER A 81 10.76 -5.66 13.37
N SER A 82 11.97 -5.08 13.34
CA SER A 82 12.20 -3.66 13.59
C SER A 82 12.01 -2.75 12.37
N THR A 83 11.64 -3.32 11.23
CA THR A 83 11.40 -2.54 10.01
C THR A 83 9.96 -2.02 9.97
N PRO A 84 9.73 -0.78 9.51
CA PRO A 84 8.39 -0.20 9.46
C PRO A 84 7.50 -0.81 8.37
N TYR A 85 8.04 -1.72 7.55
CA TYR A 85 7.33 -2.41 6.49
C TYR A 85 7.06 -3.89 6.79
N SER A 86 7.48 -4.39 7.96
CA SER A 86 7.12 -5.73 8.41
C SER A 86 5.73 -5.69 9.04
N ARG A 87 4.82 -6.50 8.50
CA ARG A 87 3.41 -6.59 8.89
C ARG A 87 2.91 -8.02 8.66
N PRO A 88 1.79 -8.46 9.27
CA PRO A 88 1.40 -9.88 9.31
C PRO A 88 1.30 -10.57 7.95
N ASP A 89 0.85 -9.88 6.92
CA ASP A 89 0.73 -10.37 5.55
C ASP A 89 1.98 -10.10 4.68
N TYR A 90 2.93 -9.30 5.16
CA TYR A 90 4.21 -8.98 4.52
C TYR A 90 5.37 -9.10 5.53
N LEU A 91 5.60 -10.32 6.00
CA LEU A 91 6.71 -10.63 6.92
C LEU A 91 8.01 -10.93 6.17
N ALA A 92 7.94 -11.20 4.87
CA ALA A 92 9.08 -11.53 4.03
C ALA A 92 8.84 -11.10 2.56
N PRO A 93 9.85 -11.16 1.68
CA PRO A 93 9.64 -10.99 0.25
C PRO A 93 8.65 -12.04 -0.28
N LEU A 94 7.73 -11.60 -1.16
CA LEU A 94 6.86 -12.53 -1.86
C LEU A 94 7.64 -13.30 -2.93
N THR A 95 7.36 -14.59 -3.05
CA THR A 95 7.91 -15.47 -4.07
C THR A 95 6.86 -16.49 -4.50
N SER A 96 7.03 -17.09 -5.67
CA SER A 96 6.19 -18.21 -6.16
C SER A 96 7.05 -19.44 -6.42
N ALA A 97 6.45 -20.63 -6.38
CA ALA A 97 7.14 -21.90 -6.64
C ALA A 97 7.37 -22.15 -8.15
N VAL A 98 7.96 -21.17 -8.84
CA VAL A 98 8.27 -21.23 -10.28
C VAL A 98 9.19 -22.38 -10.72
N PRO A 99 10.01 -23.04 -9.85
CA PRO A 99 10.68 -24.29 -10.24
C PRO A 99 9.73 -25.38 -10.74
N LEU A 100 8.45 -25.36 -10.33
CA LEU A 100 7.41 -26.27 -10.82
C LEU A 100 7.31 -26.24 -12.36
N LEU A 101 7.42 -25.05 -12.96
CA LEU A 101 7.35 -24.86 -14.42
C LEU A 101 8.54 -25.48 -15.16
N ARG A 102 9.60 -25.86 -14.45
CA ARG A 102 10.79 -26.49 -15.01
C ARG A 102 10.75 -28.02 -14.92
N THR A 103 9.73 -28.61 -14.31
CA THR A 103 9.61 -30.05 -14.11
C THR A 103 9.37 -30.81 -15.41
N CYS A 104 8.38 -30.39 -16.22
CA CYS A 104 8.14 -30.98 -17.54
C CYS A 104 7.39 -30.02 -18.46
N LYS A 105 7.38 -30.32 -19.77
CA LYS A 105 6.73 -29.49 -20.78
C LYS A 105 5.21 -29.44 -20.64
N ALA A 106 4.57 -30.51 -20.14
CA ALA A 106 3.13 -30.56 -19.95
C ALA A 106 2.66 -29.58 -18.85
N ILE A 107 3.38 -29.54 -17.73
CA ILE A 107 3.15 -28.53 -16.67
C ILE A 107 3.41 -27.14 -17.23
N TYR A 108 4.53 -26.95 -17.92
CA TYR A 108 4.84 -25.66 -18.52
C TYR A 108 3.71 -25.20 -19.46
N SER A 109 3.22 -26.05 -20.37
CA SER A 109 2.16 -25.66 -21.32
C SER A 109 0.85 -25.28 -20.63
N GLU A 110 0.50 -25.90 -19.50
CA GLU A 110 -0.73 -25.59 -18.76
C GLU A 110 -0.61 -24.36 -17.85
N ALA A 111 0.59 -24.07 -17.30
CA ALA A 111 0.72 -23.20 -16.14
C ALA A 111 1.70 -22.02 -16.30
N TRP A 112 2.43 -21.89 -17.42
CA TRP A 112 3.52 -20.92 -17.54
C TRP A 112 3.12 -19.46 -17.34
N TYR A 113 1.86 -19.11 -17.59
CA TYR A 113 1.33 -17.74 -17.44
C TYR A 113 0.89 -17.41 -16.01
N LEU A 114 0.64 -18.43 -15.18
CA LEU A 114 0.09 -18.26 -13.84
C LEU A 114 0.94 -17.41 -12.91
N PRO A 115 2.30 -17.49 -12.90
CA PRO A 115 3.10 -16.61 -12.06
C PRO A 115 2.86 -15.12 -12.30
N TRP A 116 2.37 -14.75 -13.49
CA TRP A 116 1.96 -13.38 -13.78
C TRP A 116 0.52 -13.12 -13.33
N THR A 117 -0.42 -13.95 -13.75
CA THR A 117 -1.85 -13.68 -13.50
C THR A 117 -2.23 -13.80 -12.03
N THR A 118 -1.53 -14.64 -11.26
CA THR A 118 -1.73 -14.79 -9.80
C THR A 118 -0.85 -13.87 -8.97
N ALA A 119 0.05 -13.11 -9.60
CA ALA A 119 0.95 -12.20 -8.88
C ALA A 119 0.17 -11.15 -8.09
N GLU A 120 0.68 -10.85 -6.90
CA GLU A 120 0.43 -9.58 -6.23
C GLU A 120 1.64 -8.68 -6.48
N LEU A 121 1.49 -7.68 -7.34
CA LEU A 121 2.57 -6.73 -7.62
C LEU A 121 2.58 -5.63 -6.55
N SER A 122 3.68 -5.55 -5.79
CA SER A 122 3.82 -4.60 -4.68
C SER A 122 4.67 -3.39 -5.07
N PHE A 123 4.07 -2.21 -5.06
CA PHE A 123 4.72 -0.92 -5.26
C PHE A 123 4.86 -0.17 -3.94
N TYR A 124 5.91 0.65 -3.83
CA TYR A 124 6.21 1.44 -2.63
C TYR A 124 6.40 2.90 -2.99
N LEU A 125 5.36 3.70 -2.76
CA LEU A 125 5.37 5.17 -2.85
C LEU A 125 5.85 5.74 -1.51
N THR A 126 7.11 5.46 -1.19
CA THR A 126 7.69 5.77 0.12
C THR A 126 9.16 6.18 0.01
N GLY A 127 9.67 6.79 1.08
CA GLY A 127 11.11 6.89 1.34
C GLY A 127 11.76 5.50 1.35
N THR A 128 13.06 5.47 0.99
CA THR A 128 13.82 4.21 0.83
C THR A 128 13.97 3.43 2.14
N ASP A 129 13.87 4.11 3.27
CA ASP A 129 13.92 3.54 4.62
C ASP A 129 12.62 2.84 5.05
N ARG A 130 11.55 2.96 4.26
CA ARG A 130 10.21 2.44 4.58
C ARG A 130 9.70 1.37 3.62
N ARG A 131 10.63 0.82 2.84
CA ARG A 131 10.39 -0.28 1.91
C ARG A 131 11.53 -1.29 1.97
N PRO A 132 11.30 -2.54 1.53
CA PRO A 132 12.38 -3.51 1.33
C PRO A 132 13.45 -2.99 0.37
N ALA A 133 14.66 -3.55 0.44
CA ALA A 133 15.76 -3.16 -0.44
C ALA A 133 15.50 -3.49 -1.93
N ARG A 134 14.71 -4.53 -2.19
CA ARG A 134 14.28 -4.93 -3.53
C ARG A 134 12.78 -4.72 -3.63
N VAL A 135 12.37 -3.87 -4.56
CA VAL A 135 10.97 -3.53 -4.82
C VAL A 135 10.72 -3.57 -6.32
N GLU A 136 9.46 -3.73 -6.68
CA GLU A 136 9.07 -3.52 -8.07
C GLU A 136 9.10 -2.04 -8.43
N THR A 137 9.47 -1.76 -9.67
CA THR A 137 9.47 -0.40 -10.23
C THR A 137 8.61 -0.39 -11.48
N VAL A 138 8.08 0.79 -11.80
CA VAL A 138 7.25 0.99 -13.01
C VAL A 138 8.02 0.54 -14.26
N GLU A 139 9.30 0.89 -14.37
CA GLU A 139 10.12 0.55 -15.55
C GLU A 139 10.31 -0.96 -15.71
N ARG A 140 10.54 -1.66 -14.59
CA ARG A 140 10.74 -3.11 -14.61
C ARG A 140 9.45 -3.84 -14.96
N VAL A 141 8.33 -3.41 -14.38
CA VAL A 141 7.02 -4.02 -14.63
C VAL A 141 6.56 -3.70 -16.06
N GLN A 142 6.77 -2.48 -16.54
CA GLN A 142 6.49 -2.09 -17.93
C GLN A 142 7.25 -2.97 -18.93
N ALA A 143 8.55 -3.19 -18.72
CA ALA A 143 9.33 -4.06 -19.61
C ALA A 143 8.80 -5.50 -19.66
N ILE A 144 8.23 -6.00 -18.55
CA ILE A 144 7.59 -7.32 -18.53
C ILE A 144 6.25 -7.29 -19.27
N LEU A 145 5.45 -6.24 -19.07
CA LEU A 145 4.17 -6.04 -19.75
C LEU A 145 4.34 -5.98 -21.28
N ASP A 146 5.34 -5.24 -21.75
CA ASP A 146 5.67 -5.13 -23.17
C ASP A 146 6.05 -6.51 -23.75
N ASP A 147 6.90 -7.28 -23.05
CA ASP A 147 7.30 -8.63 -23.46
C ASP A 147 6.13 -9.63 -23.49
N LEU A 148 5.18 -9.49 -22.55
CA LEU A 148 3.95 -10.30 -22.54
C LEU A 148 3.05 -9.94 -23.71
N TYR A 149 2.86 -8.65 -23.97
CA TYR A 149 2.05 -8.16 -25.08
C TYR A 149 2.62 -8.60 -26.43
N ASP A 150 3.92 -8.42 -26.66
CA ASP A 150 4.61 -8.83 -27.89
C ASP A 150 4.49 -10.34 -28.17
N LYS A 151 4.33 -11.14 -27.12
CA LYS A 151 4.15 -12.59 -27.20
C LYS A 151 2.68 -13.02 -27.25
N GLY A 152 1.74 -12.08 -27.38
CA GLY A 152 0.30 -12.33 -27.45
C GLY A 152 -0.27 -12.93 -26.16
N VAL A 153 0.34 -12.63 -25.02
CA VAL A 153 -0.05 -13.15 -23.70
C VAL A 153 -1.01 -12.19 -23.04
N ASP A 154 -2.03 -12.73 -22.38
CA ASP A 154 -2.86 -11.93 -21.48
C ASP A 154 -2.03 -11.34 -20.35
N SER A 155 -1.95 -10.01 -20.31
CA SER A 155 -1.24 -9.23 -19.31
C SER A 155 -2.09 -8.92 -18.08
N SER A 156 -3.32 -9.44 -17.99
CA SER A 156 -4.21 -9.25 -16.85
C SER A 156 -3.56 -9.72 -15.55
N THR A 157 -3.53 -8.83 -14.56
CA THR A 157 -3.01 -9.12 -13.22
C THR A 157 -4.16 -9.09 -12.23
N LYS A 158 -4.25 -10.07 -11.33
CA LYS A 158 -5.35 -10.12 -10.37
C LYS A 158 -5.32 -8.92 -9.42
N LYS A 159 -4.16 -8.65 -8.80
CA LYS A 159 -4.06 -7.72 -7.68
C LYS A 159 -2.76 -6.92 -7.72
N ILE A 160 -2.87 -5.64 -7.42
CA ILE A 160 -1.72 -4.78 -7.12
C ILE A 160 -1.87 -4.26 -5.70
N ARG A 161 -0.74 -4.07 -5.03
CA ARG A 161 -0.69 -3.44 -3.72
C ARG A 161 0.28 -2.27 -3.75
N VAL A 162 -0.16 -1.13 -3.23
CA VAL A 162 0.63 0.09 -3.14
C VAL A 162 0.77 0.47 -1.67
N PHE A 163 1.98 0.37 -1.14
CA PHE A 163 2.30 0.97 0.16
C PHE A 163 2.64 2.43 -0.06
N ALA A 164 1.90 3.33 0.56
CA ALA A 164 1.98 4.74 0.24
C ALA A 164 2.18 5.59 1.49
N GLN A 165 3.22 6.43 1.48
CA GLN A 165 3.33 7.55 2.39
C GLN A 165 2.40 8.67 1.94
N ALA A 166 1.74 9.32 2.89
CA ALA A 166 0.77 10.37 2.61
C ALA A 166 1.35 11.45 1.69
N TYR A 167 2.60 11.88 1.90
CA TYR A 167 3.21 12.92 1.06
C TYR A 167 3.43 12.52 -0.40
N GLN A 168 3.67 11.24 -0.71
CA GLN A 168 3.79 10.78 -2.09
C GLN A 168 2.42 10.48 -2.70
N LEU A 169 1.45 10.12 -1.86
CA LEU A 169 0.10 9.78 -2.31
C LEU A 169 -0.73 11.00 -2.64
N GLU A 170 -0.72 12.04 -1.79
CA GLU A 170 -1.68 13.15 -1.83
C GLU A 170 -1.69 13.95 -3.15
N GLU A 171 -0.55 14.06 -3.84
CA GLU A 171 -0.49 14.67 -5.18
C GLU A 171 -1.15 13.80 -6.26
N GLY A 172 -1.19 12.48 -6.05
CA GLY A 172 -1.72 11.48 -6.99
C GLY A 172 -0.80 11.11 -8.15
N ARG A 173 0.25 11.91 -8.42
CA ARG A 173 1.13 11.72 -9.59
C ARG A 173 1.83 10.36 -9.63
N GLU A 174 2.43 9.95 -8.51
CA GLU A 174 3.19 8.70 -8.48
C GLU A 174 2.28 7.47 -8.51
N LEU A 175 1.08 7.57 -7.92
CA LEU A 175 0.07 6.52 -8.07
C LEU A 175 -0.41 6.44 -9.52
N GLN A 176 -0.72 7.57 -10.15
CA GLN A 176 -1.14 7.60 -11.55
C GLN A 176 -0.08 7.00 -12.47
N ARG A 177 1.20 7.27 -12.21
CA ARG A 177 2.32 6.68 -12.97
C ARG A 177 2.33 5.15 -12.95
N ILE A 178 1.92 4.52 -11.85
CA ILE A 178 1.76 3.06 -11.76
C ILE A 178 0.55 2.63 -12.60
N LEU A 179 -0.56 3.35 -12.50
CA LEU A 179 -1.82 3.05 -13.18
C LEU A 179 -1.75 3.26 -14.70
N ASP A 180 -0.86 4.13 -15.18
CA ASP A 180 -0.66 4.48 -16.59
C ASP A 180 0.22 3.50 -17.38
N MET A 181 0.76 2.45 -16.74
CA MET A 181 1.58 1.45 -17.44
C MET A 181 0.81 0.83 -18.63
N HIS A 182 1.47 0.72 -19.77
CA HIS A 182 0.87 0.14 -20.98
C HIS A 182 0.58 -1.34 -20.77
N TYR A 183 -0.57 -1.79 -21.29
CA TYR A 183 -1.06 -3.17 -21.15
C TYR A 183 -1.30 -3.60 -19.70
N PHE A 184 -1.24 -2.67 -18.74
CA PHE A 184 -1.47 -2.98 -17.35
C PHE A 184 -2.96 -3.08 -17.07
N ARG A 185 -3.41 -4.29 -16.73
CA ARG A 185 -4.84 -4.59 -16.53
C ARG A 185 -5.10 -5.21 -15.15
N PRO A 186 -4.84 -4.48 -14.05
CA PRO A 186 -5.16 -4.97 -12.71
C PRO A 186 -6.67 -5.03 -12.48
N THR A 187 -7.16 -6.06 -11.77
CA THR A 187 -8.59 -6.14 -11.39
C THR A 187 -8.88 -5.60 -9.98
N GLU A 188 -7.90 -5.69 -9.08
CA GLU A 188 -7.97 -5.21 -7.70
C GLU A 188 -6.77 -4.31 -7.39
N VAL A 189 -7.03 -3.13 -6.84
CA VAL A 189 -6.01 -2.20 -6.34
C VAL A 189 -6.14 -2.12 -4.83
N VAL A 190 -5.06 -2.40 -4.10
CA VAL A 190 -5.02 -2.20 -2.64
C VAL A 190 -4.01 -1.12 -2.30
N ILE A 191 -4.42 -0.09 -1.56
CA ILE A 191 -3.55 0.96 -1.05
C ILE A 191 -3.44 0.79 0.46
N THR A 192 -2.22 0.74 0.98
CA THR A 192 -1.98 0.59 2.43
C THR A 192 -1.23 1.82 2.94
N LEU A 193 -1.84 2.51 3.91
CA LEU A 193 -1.23 3.57 4.70
C LEU A 193 -0.93 2.99 6.08
N ARG A 194 0.34 2.69 6.36
CA ARG A 194 0.78 2.17 7.66
C ARG A 194 0.80 3.27 8.71
N HIS A 195 0.91 2.90 9.97
CA HIS A 195 1.04 3.86 11.08
C HIS A 195 2.10 4.95 10.79
N THR A 196 3.25 4.51 10.29
CA THR A 196 4.34 5.44 9.99
C THR A 196 4.05 6.29 8.75
N ASP A 197 3.18 5.88 7.84
CA ASP A 197 3.01 6.55 6.55
C ASP A 197 2.21 7.86 6.61
N PHE A 198 1.55 8.14 7.74
CA PHE A 198 0.83 9.39 7.97
C PHE A 198 1.78 10.58 8.20
N TRP A 199 1.26 11.76 7.87
CA TRP A 199 1.96 13.03 8.13
C TRP A 199 2.31 13.19 9.61
N TYR A 200 3.58 13.54 9.87
CA TYR A 200 4.10 13.86 11.21
C TYR A 200 3.76 12.81 12.29
N TRP A 201 3.60 11.54 11.91
CA TRP A 201 3.30 10.44 12.84
C TRP A 201 4.32 10.38 13.99
N GLU A 202 5.59 10.76 13.73
CA GLU A 202 6.63 10.78 14.75
C GLU A 202 6.28 11.73 15.92
N ARG A 203 5.56 12.81 15.63
CA ARG A 203 5.19 13.86 16.59
C ARG A 203 3.84 13.60 17.26
N ASP A 204 3.28 12.41 17.09
CA ASP A 204 1.91 12.09 17.49
C ASP A 204 0.81 12.92 16.81
N ALA A 205 1.09 13.55 15.67
CA ALA A 205 0.10 14.39 15.00
C ALA A 205 -1.20 13.63 14.68
N ASN A 206 -2.29 14.37 14.59
CA ASN A 206 -3.59 13.82 14.21
C ASN A 206 -3.54 13.20 12.81
N LEU A 207 -4.26 12.09 12.64
CA LEU A 207 -4.29 11.41 11.36
C LEU A 207 -5.00 12.27 10.33
N ARG A 208 -4.30 12.59 9.24
CA ARG A 208 -4.86 13.29 8.10
C ARG A 208 -4.39 12.68 6.79
N LEU A 209 -5.23 12.81 5.78
CA LEU A 209 -4.92 12.43 4.41
C LEU A 209 -5.77 13.23 3.44
N SER A 210 -5.15 14.03 2.57
CA SER A 210 -5.87 14.75 1.52
C SER A 210 -6.61 13.78 0.60
N GLY A 211 -7.81 14.15 0.17
CA GLY A 211 -8.61 13.40 -0.82
C GLY A 211 -8.25 13.76 -2.26
N GLN A 212 -7.43 14.79 -2.50
CA GLN A 212 -7.15 15.32 -3.83
C GLN A 212 -6.69 14.24 -4.82
N TRP A 213 -5.83 13.32 -4.39
CA TRP A 213 -5.32 12.22 -5.20
C TRP A 213 -6.43 11.31 -5.76
N VAL A 214 -7.56 11.15 -5.06
CA VAL A 214 -8.71 10.36 -5.53
C VAL A 214 -9.31 10.97 -6.80
N GLY A 215 -9.37 12.30 -6.86
CA GLY A 215 -9.83 13.02 -8.05
C GLY A 215 -8.77 13.14 -9.15
N ASN A 216 -7.49 13.15 -8.77
CA ASN A 216 -6.38 13.24 -9.73
C ASN A 216 -6.08 11.89 -10.41
N CYS A 217 -6.45 10.77 -9.79
CA CYS A 217 -6.17 9.45 -10.33
C CYS A 217 -7.32 8.89 -11.17
N GLN A 218 -6.97 8.28 -12.30
CA GLN A 218 -7.88 7.47 -13.13
C GLN A 218 -7.42 6.02 -13.12
N LEU A 219 -8.32 5.12 -12.73
CA LEU A 219 -8.06 3.69 -12.68
C LEU A 219 -8.11 3.07 -14.08
N PRO A 220 -7.33 2.01 -14.37
CA PRO A 220 -7.52 1.21 -15.57
C PRO A 220 -8.95 0.67 -15.69
N ASP A 221 -9.45 0.54 -16.91
CA ASP A 221 -10.80 0.02 -17.24
C ASP A 221 -11.05 -1.40 -16.69
N SER A 222 -9.98 -2.15 -16.42
CA SER A 222 -10.01 -3.48 -15.82
C SER A 222 -10.30 -3.48 -14.33
N VAL A 223 -10.10 -2.37 -13.62
CA VAL A 223 -10.25 -2.33 -12.16
C VAL A 223 -11.73 -2.47 -11.80
N ARG A 224 -12.01 -3.35 -10.83
CA ARG A 224 -13.35 -3.62 -10.30
C ARG A 224 -13.46 -3.31 -8.82
N VAL A 225 -12.33 -3.37 -8.11
CA VAL A 225 -12.26 -3.21 -6.66
C VAL A 225 -11.06 -2.34 -6.29
N VAL A 226 -11.30 -1.35 -5.45
CA VAL A 226 -10.25 -0.62 -4.72
C VAL A 226 -10.43 -0.88 -3.23
N LYS A 227 -9.35 -1.24 -2.54
CA LYS A 227 -9.31 -1.35 -1.08
C LYS A 227 -8.30 -0.37 -0.54
N ILE A 228 -8.64 0.32 0.54
CA ILE A 228 -7.71 1.18 1.25
C ILE A 228 -7.63 0.72 2.69
N GLU A 229 -6.43 0.34 3.11
CA GLU A 229 -6.10 -0.07 4.47
C GLU A 229 -5.53 1.13 5.22
N PHE A 230 -6.27 1.63 6.21
CA PHE A 230 -5.84 2.67 7.12
C PHE A 230 -5.35 2.03 8.41
N GLU A 231 -4.05 2.02 8.64
CA GLU A 231 -3.42 1.41 9.81
C GLU A 231 -2.83 2.47 10.73
N SER A 232 -3.14 2.41 12.02
CA SER A 232 -2.43 3.15 13.05
C SER A 232 -2.44 2.36 14.37
N LEU A 233 -1.97 2.99 15.44
CA LEU A 233 -1.97 2.39 16.77
C LEU A 233 -3.41 2.21 17.29
N GLU A 234 -3.66 1.19 18.12
CA GLU A 234 -4.98 0.93 18.71
C GLU A 234 -5.52 2.15 19.48
N ARG A 235 -4.64 2.93 20.13
CA ARG A 235 -5.06 4.17 20.81
C ARG A 235 -5.60 5.25 19.87
N LYS A 236 -5.29 5.18 18.57
CA LYS A 236 -5.79 6.08 17.53
C LYS A 236 -6.97 5.47 16.75
N LYS A 237 -7.62 4.41 17.25
CA LYS A 237 -8.75 3.77 16.54
C LYS A 237 -9.83 4.77 16.14
N GLU A 238 -10.14 5.73 17.03
CA GLU A 238 -11.23 6.70 16.81
C GLU A 238 -10.89 7.62 15.63
N GLN A 239 -9.62 8.03 15.53
CA GLN A 239 -9.12 8.80 14.39
C GLN A 239 -9.19 7.98 13.09
N ILE A 240 -8.85 6.68 13.13
CA ILE A 240 -9.00 5.78 11.97
C ILE A 240 -10.48 5.62 11.58
N ASP A 241 -11.35 5.42 12.56
CA ASP A 241 -12.79 5.26 12.34
C ASP A 241 -13.39 6.51 11.71
N GLU A 242 -12.94 7.70 12.11
CA GLU A 242 -13.38 8.96 11.54
C GLU A 242 -12.89 9.18 10.10
N ILE A 243 -11.58 9.04 9.83
CA ILE A 243 -11.06 9.25 8.47
C ILE A 243 -11.64 8.22 7.49
N THR A 244 -11.87 6.98 7.93
CA THR A 244 -12.49 5.95 7.09
C THR A 244 -13.95 6.26 6.80
N GLN A 245 -14.69 6.84 7.75
CA GLN A 245 -16.06 7.29 7.53
C GLN A 245 -16.10 8.46 6.52
N GLN A 246 -15.23 9.46 6.69
CA GLN A 246 -15.10 10.56 5.73
C GLN A 246 -14.73 10.06 4.32
N ALA A 247 -13.86 9.04 4.22
CA ALA A 247 -13.53 8.40 2.94
C ALA A 247 -14.76 7.73 2.31
N VAL A 248 -15.55 7.00 3.09
CA VAL A 248 -16.81 6.38 2.61
C VAL A 248 -17.79 7.43 2.11
N ASP A 249 -17.95 8.53 2.83
CA ASP A 249 -18.93 9.57 2.53
C ASP A 249 -18.55 10.38 1.28
N HIS A 250 -17.26 10.53 0.98
CA HIS A 250 -16.79 11.53 0.02
C HIS A 250 -16.00 10.99 -1.17
N TRP A 251 -15.34 9.84 -1.05
CA TRP A 251 -14.46 9.36 -2.10
C TRP A 251 -15.19 8.48 -3.10
N VAL A 252 -15.08 8.85 -4.37
CA VAL A 252 -15.58 8.08 -5.52
C VAL A 252 -14.46 7.99 -6.54
N PHE A 253 -13.98 6.78 -6.81
CA PHE A 253 -12.99 6.54 -7.84
C PHE A 253 -13.63 6.42 -9.21
N ARG A 254 -12.86 6.70 -10.25
CA ARG A 254 -13.27 6.53 -11.64
C ARG A 254 -12.23 5.77 -12.42
N THR A 255 -12.70 4.90 -13.29
CA THR A 255 -11.89 4.29 -14.34
C THR A 255 -11.80 5.22 -15.55
N VAL A 256 -10.83 4.95 -16.44
CA VAL A 256 -10.64 5.68 -17.71
C VAL A 256 -11.88 5.69 -18.61
N ASP A 257 -12.74 4.68 -18.53
CA ASP A 257 -14.01 4.60 -19.28
C ASP A 257 -15.16 5.34 -18.58
N GLY A 258 -14.90 5.97 -17.43
CA GLY A 258 -15.86 6.74 -16.65
C GLY A 258 -16.65 5.92 -15.62
N THR A 259 -16.44 4.60 -15.53
CA THR A 259 -17.11 3.74 -14.53
C THR A 259 -16.76 4.21 -13.12
N LYS A 260 -17.78 4.37 -12.27
CA LYS A 260 -17.61 4.83 -10.88
C LYS A 260 -17.45 3.66 -9.93
N LEU A 261 -16.54 3.79 -8.97
CA LEU A 261 -16.43 2.88 -7.83
C LEU A 261 -16.77 3.64 -6.55
N SER A 262 -17.71 3.09 -5.77
CA SER A 262 -18.20 3.69 -4.53
C SER A 262 -18.15 2.69 -3.37
N ALA A 263 -17.77 3.19 -2.19
CA ALA A 263 -17.79 2.40 -0.96
C ALA A 263 -19.19 2.30 -0.35
N VAL A 264 -20.08 3.25 -0.63
CA VAL A 264 -21.41 3.37 -0.01
C VAL A 264 -22.31 2.19 -0.34
N ILE A 265 -22.54 1.28 0.62
CA ILE A 265 -23.52 0.17 0.53
C ILE A 265 -24.94 0.68 0.64
N GLU A 266 -25.20 1.39 1.73
CA GLU A 266 -26.52 1.88 2.10
C GLU A 266 -26.38 3.28 2.68
N LYS A 267 -27.47 4.04 2.63
CA LYS A 267 -27.59 5.30 3.37
C LYS A 267 -28.62 5.09 4.46
N SER A 268 -28.25 5.43 5.68
CA SER A 268 -29.17 5.40 6.82
C SER A 268 -30.26 6.48 6.66
N ALA A 269 -31.33 6.37 7.45
CA ALA A 269 -32.46 7.31 7.42
C ALA A 269 -32.07 8.76 7.74
N ASP A 270 -30.98 8.94 8.49
CA ASP A 270 -30.35 10.21 8.85
C ASP A 270 -29.31 10.70 7.82
N GLY A 271 -29.11 9.94 6.73
CA GLY A 271 -28.28 10.32 5.58
C GLY A 271 -26.81 9.94 5.68
N GLN A 272 -26.41 9.18 6.70
CA GLN A 272 -25.03 8.70 6.86
C GLN A 272 -24.78 7.52 5.90
N ALA A 273 -23.68 7.57 5.15
CA ALA A 273 -23.34 6.47 4.26
C ALA A 273 -22.63 5.37 5.05
N LYS A 274 -23.04 4.13 4.83
CA LYS A 274 -22.37 2.96 5.39
C LYS A 274 -21.58 2.25 4.31
N GLY A 275 -20.29 2.07 4.54
CA GLY A 275 -19.37 1.42 3.60
C GLY A 275 -19.20 -0.08 3.84
N GLU A 276 -18.67 -0.79 2.85
CA GLU A 276 -18.08 -2.12 3.07
C GLU A 276 -16.73 -1.94 3.79
N THR A 277 -16.65 -2.39 5.04
CA THR A 277 -15.42 -2.24 5.85
C THR A 277 -15.03 -3.53 6.55
N GLU A 278 -13.72 -3.74 6.69
CA GLU A 278 -13.12 -4.85 7.45
C GLU A 278 -12.17 -4.28 8.51
N VAL A 279 -12.09 -4.93 9.67
CA VAL A 279 -11.16 -4.55 10.73
C VAL A 279 -10.18 -5.68 10.99
N MET A 280 -8.90 -5.35 11.01
CA MET A 280 -7.81 -6.24 11.42
C MET A 280 -7.07 -5.60 12.60
N ARG A 281 -6.70 -6.42 13.58
CA ARG A 281 -5.82 -6.03 14.67
C ARG A 281 -4.59 -6.91 14.69
N TRP A 282 -3.45 -6.32 14.99
CA TRP A 282 -2.21 -7.06 15.11
C TRP A 282 -1.21 -6.39 16.05
N THR A 283 -0.25 -7.17 16.52
CA THR A 283 0.81 -6.68 17.40
C THR A 283 2.14 -6.75 16.69
N GLY A 284 2.88 -5.64 16.69
CA GLY A 284 4.19 -5.52 16.05
C GLY A 284 5.25 -5.00 17.02
N SER A 285 6.48 -4.87 16.54
CA SER A 285 7.55 -4.32 17.37
C SER A 285 7.39 -2.81 17.58
N SER A 286 7.72 -2.33 18.77
CA SER A 286 7.92 -0.89 19.02
C SER A 286 9.29 -0.38 18.60
N ASN A 287 10.20 -1.26 18.21
CA ASN A 287 11.50 -0.87 17.68
C ASN A 287 11.33 -0.58 16.19
N LEU A 288 11.16 0.68 15.80
CA LEU A 288 11.03 1.07 14.40
C LEU A 288 12.34 1.74 13.95
N ARG A 289 13.00 1.15 12.95
CA ARG A 289 14.28 1.64 12.39
C ARG A 289 15.40 1.77 13.42
N GLY A 290 15.43 0.85 14.40
CA GLY A 290 16.43 0.86 15.47
C GLY A 290 16.17 1.87 16.58
N LEU A 291 15.03 2.58 16.53
CA LEU A 291 14.56 3.46 17.60
C LEU A 291 13.36 2.82 18.30
N ARG A 292 13.31 2.89 19.62
CA ARG A 292 12.23 2.32 20.43
C ARG A 292 11.15 3.36 20.73
N TRP A 293 9.93 3.10 20.30
CA TRP A 293 8.76 3.98 20.48
C TRP A 293 8.07 3.75 21.82
N LEU A 294 8.70 4.23 22.90
CA LEU A 294 8.26 3.99 24.29
C LEU A 294 6.87 4.54 24.62
N ARG A 295 6.51 5.70 24.05
CA ARG A 295 5.22 6.37 24.33
C ARG A 295 4.02 5.45 24.09
N ASP A 296 4.12 4.63 23.06
CA ASP A 296 3.01 3.87 22.50
C ASP A 296 3.05 2.38 22.88
N GLU A 297 4.05 1.98 23.67
CA GLU A 297 4.19 0.60 24.15
C GLU A 297 3.10 0.25 25.15
N ILE A 298 2.37 -0.81 24.85
CA ILE A 298 1.39 -1.42 25.77
C ILE A 298 2.06 -2.55 26.57
N GLU A 299 3.03 -3.22 25.93
CA GLU A 299 3.90 -4.21 26.53
C GLU A 299 5.35 -3.96 26.07
N HIS A 300 6.32 -4.53 26.80
CA HIS A 300 7.72 -4.38 26.46
C HIS A 300 7.99 -4.78 25.00
N ASN A 301 8.52 -3.82 24.22
CA ASN A 301 8.85 -3.96 22.81
C ASN A 301 7.65 -4.18 21.85
N LYS A 302 6.41 -3.91 22.28
CA LYS A 302 5.21 -4.20 21.50
C LYS A 302 4.28 -3.00 21.32
N LEU A 303 3.79 -2.85 20.09
CA LEU A 303 2.74 -1.92 19.70
C LEU A 303 1.52 -2.71 19.22
N ASN A 304 0.31 -2.29 19.61
CA ASN A 304 -0.92 -2.83 19.03
C ASN A 304 -1.40 -1.89 17.94
N TYR A 305 -1.73 -2.48 16.80
CA TYR A 305 -2.20 -1.80 15.60
C TYR A 305 -3.66 -2.12 15.35
N TYR A 306 -4.38 -1.09 14.92
CA TYR A 306 -5.74 -1.14 14.41
C TYR A 306 -5.71 -0.77 12.93
N VAL A 307 -6.19 -1.68 12.10
CA VAL A 307 -6.31 -1.50 10.65
C VAL A 307 -7.77 -1.54 10.29
N LYS A 308 -8.25 -0.51 9.60
CA LYS A 308 -9.58 -0.50 9.01
C LYS A 308 -9.47 -0.39 7.51
N THR A 309 -10.03 -1.38 6.83
CA THR A 309 -10.07 -1.46 5.38
C THR A 309 -11.42 -0.97 4.90
N VAL A 310 -11.43 -0.06 3.92
CA VAL A 310 -12.64 0.36 3.21
C VAL A 310 -12.58 -0.19 1.78
N VAL A 311 -13.71 -0.67 1.25
CA VAL A 311 -13.80 -1.28 -0.08
C VAL A 311 -14.71 -0.49 -1.00
N TRP A 312 -14.18 -0.04 -2.13
CA TRP A 312 -14.92 0.57 -3.24
C TRP A 312 -15.11 -0.45 -4.36
N ARG A 313 -16.35 -0.61 -4.84
CA ARG A 313 -16.69 -1.53 -5.93
C ARG A 313 -17.43 -0.79 -7.04
N VAL A 314 -17.35 -1.33 -8.26
CA VAL A 314 -18.26 -0.95 -9.34
C VAL A 314 -19.68 -1.25 -8.91
N ARG A 315 -20.58 -0.26 -9.07
CA ARG A 315 -22.00 -0.40 -8.76
C ARG A 315 -22.82 0.02 -9.96
N ASP A 316 -23.81 -0.80 -10.30
CA ASP A 316 -24.77 -0.46 -11.33
C ASP A 316 -25.68 0.68 -10.84
N GLU A 317 -25.67 1.80 -11.57
CA GLU A 317 -26.59 2.92 -11.31
C GLU A 317 -28.08 2.51 -11.53
N SER A 318 -28.35 1.37 -12.16
CA SER A 318 -29.69 0.90 -12.52
C SER A 318 -30.53 0.34 -11.37
N LYS A 319 -29.97 0.11 -10.18
CA LYS A 319 -30.72 -0.34 -8.99
C LYS A 319 -31.11 0.79 -8.04
N ASP A 320 -30.77 2.04 -8.35
CA ASP A 320 -31.15 3.21 -7.55
C ASP A 320 -32.56 3.71 -7.96
N THR A 321 -33.57 2.84 -7.83
CA THR A 321 -35.00 3.21 -7.99
C THR A 321 -35.61 3.75 -6.70
N GLY A 322 -34.78 4.26 -5.78
CA GLY A 322 -35.19 4.92 -4.54
C GLY A 322 -35.29 6.43 -4.73
N GLY A 323 -36.38 6.88 -5.36
CA GLY A 323 -36.93 8.24 -5.41
C GLY A 323 -36.06 9.40 -4.89
N GLY A 324 -35.42 10.10 -5.81
CA GLY A 324 -34.82 11.41 -5.56
C GLY A 324 -34.20 11.94 -6.84
N ASN A 325 -34.98 12.66 -7.64
CA ASN A 325 -34.53 13.32 -8.86
C ASN A 325 -33.57 14.47 -8.48
N ILE A 326 -32.34 14.15 -8.09
CA ILE A 326 -31.30 15.13 -7.80
C ILE A 326 -30.69 15.52 -9.15
N ARG A 327 -31.22 16.61 -9.69
CA ARG A 327 -30.56 17.40 -10.73
C ARG A 327 -29.24 17.88 -10.14
N TRP A 328 -28.14 17.14 -10.38
CA TRP A 328 -26.81 17.67 -10.14
C TRP A 328 -26.67 18.93 -11.00
N ALA A 329 -26.48 20.08 -10.34
CA ALA A 329 -26.27 21.34 -11.03
C ALA A 329 -25.12 21.16 -12.03
N ARG A 330 -25.42 21.27 -13.32
CA ARG A 330 -24.41 21.50 -14.36
C ARG A 330 -23.67 22.78 -13.96
N GLY A 331 -22.45 22.64 -13.44
CA GLY A 331 -21.66 23.79 -12.99
C GLY A 331 -20.62 23.52 -11.91
N VAL A 332 -20.64 22.37 -11.22
CA VAL A 332 -19.51 21.99 -10.34
C VAL A 332 -18.51 21.22 -11.19
N SER A 333 -17.37 21.85 -11.52
CA SER A 333 -16.19 21.15 -12.07
C SER A 333 -15.97 19.85 -11.28
N ALA A 334 -15.64 18.74 -11.94
CA ALA A 334 -15.47 17.39 -11.38
C ALA A 334 -14.73 17.40 -10.03
N ALA A 335 -15.50 17.53 -8.94
CA ALA A 335 -15.06 18.25 -7.76
C ALA A 335 -14.04 17.47 -6.93
N TYR A 336 -12.95 18.16 -6.59
CA TYR A 336 -11.99 17.87 -5.53
C TYR A 336 -12.59 17.01 -4.39
N ALA A 337 -12.04 15.80 -4.19
CA ALA A 337 -12.38 14.99 -3.02
C ALA A 337 -11.79 15.67 -1.77
N PRO A 338 -12.61 15.92 -0.73
CA PRO A 338 -12.18 16.68 0.43
C PRO A 338 -11.08 15.94 1.19
N PRO A 339 -10.17 16.69 1.83
CA PRO A 339 -9.18 16.13 2.73
C PRO A 339 -9.86 15.49 3.94
N LEU A 340 -9.26 14.38 4.39
CA LEU A 340 -9.67 13.66 5.58
C LEU A 340 -8.84 14.16 6.77
N TYR A 341 -9.51 14.47 7.87
CA TYR A 341 -8.86 14.88 9.12
C TYR A 341 -9.53 14.21 10.30
N SER A 342 -8.75 13.75 11.27
CA SER A 342 -9.29 13.18 12.51
C SER A 342 -9.67 14.21 13.57
N ASP A 343 -9.21 15.46 13.46
CA ASP A 343 -9.69 16.61 14.24
C ASP A 343 -9.04 17.87 13.68
N ILE A 344 -9.85 18.73 13.06
CA ILE A 344 -9.37 19.96 12.41
C ILE A 344 -9.25 21.14 13.39
N ASP A 345 -9.90 21.06 14.58
CA ASP A 345 -9.82 22.11 15.60
C ASP A 345 -8.49 22.06 16.37
N THR A 346 -7.79 20.93 16.32
CA THR A 346 -6.45 20.75 16.91
C THR A 346 -5.33 20.72 15.86
N THR A 347 -5.64 21.00 14.59
CA THR A 347 -4.63 21.13 13.52
C THR A 347 -3.80 22.40 13.73
N THR A 348 -2.49 22.25 13.78
CA THR A 348 -1.56 23.35 14.06
C THR A 348 -1.48 24.35 12.90
N GLU A 349 -1.11 25.60 13.20
CA GLU A 349 -0.82 26.63 12.18
C GLU A 349 0.23 26.16 11.14
N GLU A 350 1.23 25.38 11.57
CA GLU A 350 2.24 24.80 10.67
C GLU A 350 1.61 23.80 9.69
N GLU A 351 0.68 22.95 10.15
CA GLU A 351 -0.03 21.99 9.31
C GLU A 351 -0.98 22.70 8.33
N LEU A 352 -1.71 23.72 8.79
CA LEU A 352 -2.56 24.53 7.92
C LEU A 352 -1.74 25.33 6.90
N SER A 353 -0.55 25.83 7.29
CA SER A 353 0.37 26.52 6.39
C SER A 353 0.90 25.59 5.31
N TYR A 354 1.20 24.34 5.66
CA TYR A 354 1.61 23.33 4.69
C TYR A 354 0.49 23.03 3.68
N VAL A 355 -0.73 22.82 4.15
CA VAL A 355 -1.91 22.57 3.29
C VAL A 355 -2.22 23.78 2.42
N GLY A 356 -2.20 24.99 2.99
CA GLY A 356 -2.43 26.23 2.26
C GLY A 356 -1.40 26.45 1.13
N LYS A 357 -0.12 26.16 1.37
CA LYS A 357 0.92 26.22 0.33
C LYS A 357 0.66 25.25 -0.83
N HIS A 358 0.19 24.04 -0.54
CA HIS A 358 -0.12 23.03 -1.56
C HIS A 358 -1.35 23.39 -2.39
N GLU A 359 -2.35 23.99 -1.76
CA GLU A 359 -3.57 24.43 -2.43
C GLU A 359 -3.48 25.85 -3.00
N ASN A 360 -2.33 26.51 -2.86
CA ASN A 360 -2.10 27.91 -3.22
C ASN A 360 -3.16 28.87 -2.64
N ILE A 361 -3.57 28.60 -1.41
CA ILE A 361 -4.51 29.41 -0.62
C ILE A 361 -3.88 29.77 0.72
N THR A 362 -4.30 30.90 1.29
CA THR A 362 -3.83 31.32 2.62
C THR A 362 -4.40 30.42 3.72
N VAL A 363 -3.74 30.39 4.88
CA VAL A 363 -4.23 29.65 6.06
C VAL A 363 -5.63 30.15 6.46
N GLU A 364 -5.86 31.46 6.36
CA GLU A 364 -7.13 32.12 6.64
C GLU A 364 -8.23 31.70 5.64
N GLU A 365 -7.91 31.63 4.35
CA GLU A 365 -8.84 31.13 3.33
C GLU A 365 -9.16 29.65 3.51
N LEU A 366 -8.17 28.84 3.88
CA LEU A 366 -8.35 27.42 4.19
C LEU A 366 -9.27 27.27 5.42
N LYS A 367 -9.02 28.00 6.51
CA LYS A 367 -9.88 28.06 7.70
C LYS A 367 -11.30 28.47 7.33
N GLN A 368 -11.47 29.47 6.47
CA GLN A 368 -12.79 29.93 6.03
C GLN A 368 -13.52 28.88 5.19
N LYS A 369 -12.84 28.22 4.24
CA LYS A 369 -13.42 27.12 3.45
C LYS A 369 -13.87 25.94 4.34
N ILE A 370 -13.09 25.63 5.37
CA ILE A 370 -13.43 24.60 6.37
C ILE A 370 -14.66 25.03 7.17
N LEU A 371 -14.71 26.29 7.65
CA LEU A 371 -15.88 26.86 8.33
C LEU A 371 -17.13 26.82 7.45
N ASP A 372 -17.02 27.22 6.19
CA ASP A 372 -18.11 27.16 5.22
C ASP A 372 -18.59 25.73 4.97
N TRP A 373 -17.66 24.77 4.92
CA TRP A 373 -17.99 23.35 4.84
C TRP A 373 -18.71 22.87 6.10
N ARG A 374 -18.28 23.26 7.30
CA ARG A 374 -18.94 22.91 8.57
C ARG A 374 -20.35 23.46 8.66
N LEU A 375 -20.56 24.70 8.23
CA LEU A 375 -21.88 25.33 8.16
C LEU A 375 -22.81 24.61 7.19
N LYS A 376 -22.27 24.09 6.08
CA LYS A 376 -23.02 23.28 5.10
C LYS A 376 -23.26 21.84 5.58
N ASN A 377 -22.46 21.34 6.52
CA ASN A 377 -22.51 19.97 7.03
C ASN A 377 -22.66 19.89 8.57
N PRO A 378 -23.73 20.49 9.15
CA PRO A 378 -23.85 20.72 10.59
C PRO A 378 -24.04 19.44 11.43
N ARG A 379 -24.36 18.29 10.82
CA ARG A 379 -24.44 17.00 11.53
C ARG A 379 -23.07 16.38 11.78
N LEU A 380 -22.14 16.53 10.83
CA LEU A 380 -20.77 16.03 10.93
C LEU A 380 -19.94 16.93 11.85
N ALA A 381 -20.13 18.25 11.77
CA ALA A 381 -19.49 19.20 12.68
C ALA A 381 -19.89 19.01 14.16
N ARG A 382 -21.05 18.40 14.45
CA ARG A 382 -21.54 18.15 15.81
C ARG A 382 -20.91 16.93 16.50
N GLN A 383 -20.29 16.00 15.76
CA GLN A 383 -19.64 14.84 16.38
C GLN A 383 -18.34 15.19 17.11
N VAL A 384 -17.79 16.39 16.89
CA VAL A 384 -16.51 16.85 17.47
C VAL A 384 -16.68 17.51 18.85
N TYR A 385 -17.89 17.95 19.24
CA TYR A 385 -18.12 18.71 20.48
C TYR A 385 -18.60 17.89 21.69
N ARG A 386 -18.49 16.55 21.69
CA ARG A 386 -18.67 15.76 22.92
C ARG A 386 -17.35 15.58 23.67
N THR A 387 -16.72 16.69 24.04
CA THR A 387 -15.68 16.71 25.07
C THR A 387 -16.33 17.03 26.41
N HIS A 388 -16.45 16.00 27.26
CA HIS A 388 -16.27 16.05 28.72
C HIS A 388 -16.77 17.33 29.42
N ASP A 389 -18.09 17.40 29.63
CA ASP A 389 -18.66 17.98 30.84
C ASP A 389 -20.01 17.29 31.10
N GLN A 390 -19.93 16.13 31.76
CA GLN A 390 -20.79 15.64 32.84
C GLN A 390 -20.36 14.25 33.30
#